data_AF-A0A4Y2J3Q4-F1
#
_entry.id   AF-A0A4Y2J3Q4-F1
#
_cell.length_a   1.000
_cell.length_b   1.000
_cell.length_c   1.000
_cell.angle_alpha   90.00
_cell.angle_beta   90.00
_cell.angle_gamma   90.00
#
_symmetry.space_group_name_H-M   'P 1'
#
loop_
_entity.id
_entity.type
_entity.pdbx_description
1 polymer ?
#
loop_
_entity_poly.entity_id
_entity_poly.type
_entity_poly.pdbx_seq_one_letter_code
_entity_poly.pdbx_strand_id
1 'polypeptide(L)'
;MLAVPEKIWICLHLTLKGKYLTLGLIARHQRLALQVIEGLLPLLIKVKAESTLVRVSRLKRYSNFEGLNYTFKDFEQPSPPILTYPALFNIGNNTSFNGYIPSNGQEIFSDGSKLKNKTGCAFCGFDRGSLQKEWMAKLEYHNTAFQVESLALKEEIAWANGQKCRAKLWCDSESVLKTIISPKSRNSIIKEIQMSLHTNPKIVFGWVKPHIGIPGNEAADELAKKEGPKSEIAAPKSYVKKPLKTASLQTWQTDWDEGETLRLIHNSIPKVSDILSSWTREVIQFATGHGPFPCFLKRFNLYHTIVAPVGKCATLCTLLLSTR
;
A
#
# COMPACT_ATOMS: atom_id res chain seq x y z
N MET A 1 -11.01 29.21 -36.74
CA MET A 1 -11.84 29.06 -35.53
C MET A 1 -13.21 28.57 -35.96
N LEU A 2 -13.48 27.28 -35.84
CA LEU A 2 -14.84 26.73 -35.96
C LEU A 2 -15.07 25.91 -34.69
N ALA A 3 -16.08 26.33 -33.94
CA ALA A 3 -16.40 25.85 -32.61
C ALA A 3 -16.79 24.36 -32.62
N VAL A 4 -16.17 23.60 -31.73
CA VAL A 4 -16.55 22.22 -31.39
C VAL A 4 -17.72 22.31 -30.39
N PRO A 5 -18.93 21.78 -30.67
CA PRO A 5 -19.99 21.78 -29.67
C PRO A 5 -19.76 20.68 -28.64
N GLU A 6 -19.98 21.02 -27.37
CA GLU A 6 -19.93 20.20 -26.15
C GLU A 6 -20.92 19.01 -26.14
N LYS A 7 -20.81 18.05 -27.08
CA LYS A 7 -21.65 16.85 -27.11
C LYS A 7 -20.89 15.53 -26.95
N ILE A 8 -19.68 15.57 -26.40
CA ILE A 8 -18.89 14.36 -26.12
C ILE A 8 -19.18 13.78 -24.71
N TRP A 9 -19.89 14.52 -23.84
CA TRP A 9 -20.23 14.06 -22.49
C TRP A 9 -21.50 13.18 -22.38
N ILE A 10 -22.21 12.90 -23.48
CA ILE A 10 -23.48 12.16 -23.46
C ILE A 10 -23.29 10.61 -23.48
N CYS A 11 -22.05 10.10 -23.48
CA CYS A 11 -21.84 8.65 -23.37
C CYS A 11 -22.18 8.05 -22.00
N LEU A 12 -22.45 8.86 -20.97
CA LEU A 12 -22.85 8.37 -19.64
C LEU A 12 -24.37 8.23 -19.45
N HIS A 13 -25.21 8.80 -20.32
CA HIS A 13 -26.66 8.95 -20.05
C HIS A 13 -27.59 8.05 -20.89
N LEU A 14 -27.07 7.30 -21.86
CA LEU A 14 -27.91 6.49 -22.77
C LEU A 14 -27.93 4.98 -22.46
N THR A 15 -27.66 4.60 -21.21
CA THR A 15 -27.72 3.20 -20.76
C THR A 15 -29.14 2.72 -20.40
N LEU A 16 -30.21 3.50 -20.65
CA LEU A 16 -31.56 3.21 -20.11
C LEU A 16 -32.70 2.99 -21.12
N LYS A 17 -32.47 2.82 -22.43
CA LYS A 17 -33.57 2.45 -23.36
C LYS A 17 -33.21 1.34 -24.36
N GLY A 18 -33.42 0.10 -23.93
CA GLY A 18 -34.19 -0.91 -24.66
C GLY A 18 -33.66 -1.54 -25.95
N LYS A 19 -32.34 -1.64 -26.19
CA LYS A 19 -31.77 -2.49 -27.27
C LYS A 19 -30.47 -3.15 -26.80
N TYR A 20 -30.61 -4.16 -25.93
CA TYR A 20 -29.52 -4.71 -25.13
C TYR A 20 -29.14 -6.11 -25.58
N LEU A 21 -28.05 -6.22 -26.32
CA LEU A 21 -27.08 -7.33 -26.24
C LEU A 21 -25.88 -7.02 -27.15
N THR A 22 -26.12 -6.63 -28.41
CA THR A 22 -25.06 -6.32 -29.39
C THR A 22 -24.36 -4.98 -29.13
N LEU A 23 -25.09 -3.93 -28.76
CA LEU A 23 -24.53 -2.63 -28.34
C LEU A 23 -23.77 -2.74 -27.02
N GLY A 24 -24.28 -3.55 -26.08
CA GLY A 24 -23.63 -3.81 -24.79
C GLY A 24 -22.34 -4.60 -24.94
N LEU A 25 -22.31 -5.61 -25.81
CA LEU A 25 -21.11 -6.37 -26.13
C LEU A 25 -20.05 -5.45 -26.74
N ILE A 26 -20.34 -4.73 -27.82
CA ILE A 26 -19.32 -3.92 -28.48
C ILE A 26 -18.84 -2.74 -27.61
N ALA A 27 -19.71 -2.13 -26.79
CA ALA A 27 -19.30 -1.13 -25.80
C ALA A 27 -18.41 -1.72 -24.69
N ARG A 28 -18.61 -2.99 -24.31
CA ARG A 28 -17.69 -3.71 -23.43
C ARG A 28 -16.35 -3.97 -24.11
N HIS A 29 -16.35 -4.34 -25.40
CA HIS A 29 -15.12 -4.65 -26.14
C HIS A 29 -14.23 -3.41 -26.26
N GLN A 30 -14.75 -2.29 -26.75
CA GLN A 30 -13.97 -1.05 -26.87
C GLN A 30 -13.46 -0.52 -25.52
N ARG A 31 -14.19 -0.79 -24.43
CA ARG A 31 -13.77 -0.43 -23.07
C ARG A 31 -12.57 -1.24 -22.58
N LEU A 32 -12.46 -2.52 -22.96
CA LEU A 32 -11.35 -3.38 -22.58
C LEU A 32 -10.03 -2.94 -23.24
N ALA A 33 -10.05 -2.61 -24.54
CA ALA A 33 -8.88 -2.05 -25.23
C ALA A 33 -8.40 -0.75 -24.59
N LEU A 34 -9.33 0.16 -24.32
CA LEU A 34 -9.00 1.44 -23.71
C LEU A 34 -8.43 1.25 -22.29
N GLN A 35 -8.95 0.29 -21.52
CA GLN A 35 -8.40 -0.06 -20.21
C GLN A 35 -6.94 -0.51 -20.28
N VAL A 36 -6.58 -1.33 -21.27
CA VAL A 36 -5.20 -1.80 -21.49
C VAL A 36 -4.29 -0.65 -21.91
N ILE A 37 -4.74 0.16 -22.88
CA ILE A 37 -3.99 1.33 -23.36
C ILE A 37 -3.75 2.33 -22.22
N GLU A 38 -4.78 2.62 -21.42
CA GLU A 38 -4.73 3.61 -20.34
C GLU A 38 -4.07 3.09 -19.06
N GLY A 39 -3.74 1.79 -19.00
CA GLY A 39 -3.24 1.15 -17.78
C GLY A 39 -4.27 1.11 -16.64
N LEU A 40 -5.56 1.09 -16.98
CA LEU A 40 -6.65 1.11 -16.01
C LEU A 40 -7.19 -0.29 -15.78
N LEU A 41 -6.93 -0.82 -14.57
CA LEU A 41 -7.45 -2.12 -14.15
C LEU A 41 -8.97 -2.23 -14.38
N PRO A 42 -9.48 -3.33 -14.95
CA PRO A 42 -10.91 -3.53 -15.15
C PRO A 42 -11.71 -3.35 -13.86
N LEU A 43 -12.81 -2.60 -13.95
CA LEU A 43 -13.59 -2.19 -12.79
C LEU A 43 -14.03 -3.37 -11.91
N LEU A 44 -14.43 -4.49 -12.52
CA LEU A 44 -14.87 -5.68 -11.79
C LEU A 44 -13.72 -6.27 -10.94
N ILE A 45 -12.52 -6.39 -11.52
CA ILE A 45 -11.34 -6.89 -10.82
C ILE A 45 -10.97 -5.92 -9.68
N LYS A 46 -10.95 -4.61 -9.96
CA LYS A 46 -10.67 -3.57 -8.96
C LYS A 46 -11.64 -3.61 -7.78
N VAL A 47 -12.95 -3.68 -8.06
CA VAL A 47 -13.99 -3.73 -7.03
C VAL A 47 -13.86 -5.01 -6.20
N LYS A 48 -13.61 -6.16 -6.82
CA LYS A 48 -13.37 -7.41 -6.09
C LYS A 48 -12.16 -7.29 -5.17
N ALA A 49 -11.01 -6.80 -5.66
CA ALA A 49 -9.80 -6.62 -4.87
C ALA A 49 -10.01 -5.65 -3.69
N GLU A 50 -10.63 -4.49 -3.93
CA GLU A 50 -10.96 -3.51 -2.87
C GLU A 50 -11.96 -4.08 -1.85
N SER A 51 -12.96 -4.85 -2.31
CA SER A 51 -13.92 -5.51 -1.43
C SER A 51 -13.23 -6.51 -0.51
N THR A 52 -12.26 -7.27 -1.03
CA THR A 52 -11.43 -8.19 -0.25
C THR A 52 -10.61 -7.44 0.79
N LEU A 53 -9.96 -6.34 0.41
CA LEU A 53 -9.20 -5.50 1.35
C LEU A 53 -10.09 -4.96 2.48
N VAL A 54 -11.29 -4.47 2.18
CA VAL A 54 -12.24 -3.96 3.19
C VAL A 54 -12.74 -5.07 4.12
N ARG A 55 -13.11 -6.23 3.56
CA ARG A 55 -13.59 -7.39 4.33
C ARG A 55 -12.57 -7.84 5.36
N VAL A 56 -11.31 -7.95 4.95
CA VAL A 56 -10.21 -8.46 5.79
C VAL A 56 -9.72 -7.39 6.77
N SER A 57 -9.55 -6.14 6.33
CA SER A 57 -8.87 -5.10 7.13
C SER A 57 -9.77 -4.23 8.00
N ARG A 58 -11.09 -4.25 7.75
CA ARG A 58 -12.08 -3.44 8.50
C ARG A 58 -13.17 -4.30 9.11
N LEU A 59 -13.73 -5.23 8.33
CA LEU A 59 -14.87 -6.05 8.78
C LEU A 59 -14.46 -7.30 9.54
N LYS A 60 -13.16 -7.61 9.62
CA LYS A 60 -12.62 -8.80 10.29
C LYS A 60 -13.26 -10.10 9.78
N ARG A 61 -13.41 -10.21 8.45
CA ARG A 61 -13.99 -11.38 7.78
C ARG A 61 -12.98 -12.06 6.87
N TYR A 62 -13.16 -13.36 6.70
CA TYR A 62 -12.48 -14.13 5.67
C TYR A 62 -12.91 -13.66 4.28
N SER A 63 -11.97 -13.73 3.35
CA SER A 63 -12.22 -13.42 1.94
C SER A 63 -11.33 -14.28 1.04
N ASN A 64 -11.84 -14.61 -0.13
CA ASN A 64 -11.08 -15.24 -1.20
C ASN A 64 -10.97 -14.26 -2.37
N PHE A 65 -9.82 -14.21 -3.02
CA PHE A 65 -9.64 -13.48 -4.26
C PHE A 65 -8.71 -14.30 -5.17
N GLU A 66 -9.24 -14.74 -6.31
CA GLU A 66 -8.46 -15.44 -7.35
C GLU A 66 -7.70 -16.67 -6.80
N GLY A 67 -8.38 -17.46 -5.96
CA GLY A 67 -7.80 -18.67 -5.35
C GLY A 67 -6.96 -18.43 -4.10
N LEU A 68 -6.64 -17.17 -3.77
CA LEU A 68 -5.93 -16.81 -2.55
C LEU A 68 -6.89 -16.56 -1.39
N ASN A 69 -6.66 -17.24 -0.26
CA ASN A 69 -7.42 -17.05 0.96
C ASN A 69 -6.76 -15.99 1.85
N TYR A 70 -7.55 -15.04 2.33
CA TYR A 70 -7.10 -13.98 3.22
C TYR A 70 -7.86 -14.05 4.55
N THR A 71 -7.10 -14.14 5.65
CA THR A 71 -7.65 -14.15 7.01
C THR A 71 -7.33 -12.83 7.70
N PHE A 72 -8.31 -12.23 8.38
CA PHE A 72 -8.10 -10.96 9.08
C PHE A 72 -7.07 -11.06 10.22
N LYS A 73 -6.83 -12.26 10.77
CA LYS A 73 -5.85 -12.52 11.83
C LYS A 73 -4.40 -12.32 11.35
N ASP A 74 -4.16 -12.48 10.06
CA ASP A 74 -2.82 -12.36 9.47
C ASP A 74 -2.39 -10.89 9.37
N PHE A 75 -3.30 -9.93 9.62
CA PHE A 75 -3.09 -8.50 9.39
C PHE A 75 -3.41 -7.65 10.61
N GLU A 76 -2.68 -6.54 10.76
CA GLU A 76 -2.92 -5.56 11.81
C GLU A 76 -4.37 -5.09 11.83
N GLN A 77 -5.02 -5.24 12.98
CA GLN A 77 -6.37 -4.77 13.21
C GLN A 77 -6.34 -3.43 13.94
N PRO A 78 -7.17 -2.45 13.51
CA PRO A 78 -7.21 -1.18 14.18
C PRO A 78 -7.79 -1.39 15.58
N SER A 79 -7.10 -0.85 16.58
CA SER A 79 -7.60 -0.78 17.94
C SER A 79 -8.50 0.45 18.10
N PRO A 80 -9.54 0.38 18.95
CA PRO A 80 -10.30 1.55 19.34
C PRO A 80 -9.37 2.64 19.89
N PRO A 81 -9.68 3.93 19.66
CA PRO A 81 -8.97 5.01 20.34
C PRO A 81 -9.07 4.81 21.86
N ILE A 82 -8.02 5.19 22.58
CA ILE A 82 -8.12 5.26 24.04
C ILE A 82 -9.06 6.42 24.38
N LEU A 83 -10.14 6.13 25.10
CA LEU A 83 -11.08 7.11 25.62
C LEU A 83 -10.54 7.70 26.94
N THR A 84 -9.36 8.31 26.89
CA THR A 84 -8.81 9.06 28.02
C THR A 84 -8.98 10.55 27.74
N TYR A 85 -9.42 11.29 28.74
CA TYR A 85 -9.53 12.74 28.63
C TYR A 85 -8.15 13.33 28.26
N PRO A 86 -8.02 14.21 27.26
CA PRO A 86 -6.72 14.68 26.78
C PRO A 86 -5.80 15.23 27.88
N ALA A 87 -6.34 15.90 28.90
CA ALA A 87 -5.54 16.42 30.02
C ALA A 87 -4.94 15.33 30.92
N LEU A 88 -5.46 14.10 30.88
CA LEU A 88 -4.91 12.95 31.61
C LEU A 88 -3.89 12.16 30.78
N PHE A 89 -3.79 12.44 29.47
CA PHE A 89 -2.85 11.77 28.57
C PHE A 89 -1.50 12.49 28.60
N ASN A 90 -0.72 12.26 29.67
CA ASN A 90 0.47 13.06 29.97
C ASN A 90 1.81 12.44 29.51
N ILE A 91 1.78 11.54 28.51
CA ILE A 91 3.00 10.87 28.03
C ILE A 91 3.99 11.87 27.41
N GLY A 92 3.48 12.96 26.82
CA GLY A 92 4.30 14.01 26.22
C GLY A 92 5.30 14.65 27.20
N ASN A 93 4.90 14.86 28.46
CA ASN A 93 5.79 15.48 29.46
C ASN A 93 6.96 14.58 29.87
N ASN A 94 6.83 13.27 29.67
CA ASN A 94 7.88 12.29 29.95
C ASN A 94 8.72 11.96 28.71
N THR A 95 8.57 12.70 27.61
CA THR A 95 9.32 12.45 26.37
C THR A 95 10.22 13.66 26.03
N SER A 96 11.53 13.43 25.97
CA SER A 96 12.51 14.46 25.59
C SER A 96 12.99 14.27 24.15
N PHE A 97 13.04 15.36 23.39
CA PHE A 97 13.65 15.42 22.06
C PHE A 97 14.97 16.20 22.02
N ASN A 98 15.49 16.60 23.19
CA ASN A 98 16.68 17.46 23.31
C ASN A 98 18.01 16.72 23.12
N GLY A 99 17.99 15.53 22.51
CA GLY A 99 19.15 14.69 22.29
C GLY A 99 19.57 13.84 23.49
N TYR A 100 20.66 13.08 23.29
CA TYR A 100 21.18 12.14 24.26
C TYR A 100 21.94 12.85 25.39
N ILE A 101 21.53 12.57 26.63
CA ILE A 101 22.20 13.03 27.84
C ILE A 101 22.30 11.81 28.77
N PRO A 102 23.54 11.29 29.00
CA PRO A 102 23.75 10.15 29.87
C PRO A 102 23.12 10.36 31.25
N SER A 103 22.62 9.29 31.84
CA SER A 103 22.05 9.35 33.18
C SER A 103 22.74 8.37 34.13
N ASN A 104 22.81 8.72 35.41
CA ASN A 104 23.37 7.84 36.44
C ASN A 104 22.45 6.66 36.81
N GLY A 105 21.33 6.49 36.09
CA GLY A 105 20.35 5.44 36.30
C GLY A 105 20.40 4.37 35.22
N GLN A 106 19.35 3.56 35.17
CA GLN A 106 19.20 2.55 34.13
C GLN A 106 18.85 3.21 32.79
N GLU A 107 19.62 2.89 31.76
CA GLU A 107 19.42 3.36 30.40
C GLU A 107 19.14 2.17 29.49
N ILE A 108 18.09 2.26 28.70
CA ILE A 108 17.67 1.18 27.82
C ILE A 108 17.56 1.78 26.42
N PHE A 109 18.05 1.04 25.44
CA PHE A 109 18.11 1.47 24.04
C PHE A 109 17.41 0.43 23.20
N SER A 110 16.49 0.85 22.35
CA SER A 110 15.76 -0.02 21.43
C SER A 110 16.02 0.37 19.98
N ASP A 111 16.09 -0.60 19.08
CA ASP A 111 16.18 -0.36 17.64
C ASP A 111 15.47 -1.48 16.84
N GLY A 112 14.99 -1.14 15.66
CA GLY A 112 14.35 -2.00 14.69
C GLY A 112 15.04 -1.94 13.32
N SER A 113 15.61 -3.05 12.88
CA SER A 113 16.26 -3.16 11.58
C SER A 113 15.34 -3.74 10.51
N LYS A 114 15.27 -3.05 9.35
CA LYS A 114 14.65 -3.59 8.13
C LYS A 114 15.62 -3.53 6.94
N LEU A 115 16.24 -4.67 6.66
CA LEU A 115 17.05 -4.92 5.47
C LEU A 115 16.33 -5.91 4.56
N LYS A 116 16.49 -5.80 3.24
CA LYS A 116 15.71 -6.51 2.18
C LYS A 116 14.99 -7.81 2.61
N ASN A 117 15.75 -8.79 3.13
CA ASN A 117 15.24 -10.09 3.59
C ASN A 117 15.48 -10.38 5.09
N LYS A 118 15.98 -9.41 5.85
CA LYS A 118 16.26 -9.52 7.28
C LYS A 118 15.51 -8.43 8.01
N THR A 119 14.59 -8.82 8.87
CA THR A 119 13.78 -7.91 9.64
C THR A 119 13.86 -8.35 11.09
N GLY A 120 14.23 -7.44 11.97
CA GLY A 120 14.54 -7.74 13.35
C GLY A 120 14.40 -6.52 14.23
N CYS A 121 14.31 -6.74 15.53
CA CYS A 121 14.31 -5.68 16.53
C CYS A 121 15.05 -6.17 17.76
N ALA A 122 15.55 -5.22 18.55
CA ALA A 122 16.29 -5.52 19.74
C ALA A 122 16.21 -4.39 20.76
N PHE A 123 16.54 -4.71 22.01
CA PHE A 123 16.88 -3.70 23.00
C PHE A 123 18.08 -4.15 23.84
N CYS A 124 18.81 -3.16 24.35
CA CYS A 124 19.94 -3.32 25.25
C CYS A 124 19.73 -2.45 26.49
N GLY A 125 19.74 -3.08 27.68
CA GLY A 125 19.63 -2.42 28.97
C GLY A 125 20.99 -2.29 29.65
N PHE A 126 21.33 -1.09 30.09
CA PHE A 126 22.56 -0.74 30.78
C PHE A 126 22.26 -0.16 32.16
N ASP A 127 23.12 -0.46 33.13
CA ASP A 127 23.14 0.21 34.43
C ASP A 127 24.56 0.76 34.66
N ARG A 128 24.66 2.07 34.85
CA ARG A 128 25.94 2.79 35.00
C ARG A 128 26.97 2.42 33.92
N GLY A 129 26.52 2.31 32.66
CA GLY A 129 27.34 1.95 31.51
C GLY A 129 27.67 0.45 31.38
N SER A 130 27.32 -0.38 32.35
CA SER A 130 27.50 -1.84 32.27
C SER A 130 26.27 -2.51 31.66
N LEU A 131 26.47 -3.33 30.63
CA LEU A 131 25.40 -4.10 29.99
C LEU A 131 24.76 -5.08 30.98
N GLN A 132 23.44 -4.97 31.16
CA GLN A 132 22.64 -5.81 32.07
C GLN A 132 21.76 -6.81 31.30
N LYS A 133 21.22 -6.39 30.15
CA LYS A 133 20.27 -7.20 29.40
C LYS A 133 20.40 -6.93 27.91
N GLU A 134 20.36 -8.02 27.15
CA GLU A 134 20.12 -8.00 25.71
C GLU A 134 18.83 -8.78 25.43
N TRP A 135 18.08 -8.29 24.46
CA TRP A 135 16.95 -8.98 23.88
C TRP A 135 16.90 -8.70 22.39
N MET A 136 16.56 -9.71 21.60
CA MET A 136 16.41 -9.58 20.17
C MET A 136 15.32 -10.51 19.67
N ALA A 137 14.67 -10.11 18.59
CA ALA A 137 13.71 -10.94 17.90
C ALA A 137 13.82 -10.76 16.39
N LYS A 138 13.64 -11.87 15.68
CA LYS A 138 13.53 -11.92 14.22
C LYS A 138 12.06 -11.87 13.83
N LEU A 139 11.74 -11.00 12.88
CA LEU A 139 10.41 -10.81 12.34
C LEU A 139 10.36 -11.21 10.86
N GLU A 140 9.14 -11.27 10.33
CA GLU A 140 8.92 -11.59 8.93
C GLU A 140 9.27 -10.39 8.03
N TYR A 141 9.76 -10.69 6.81
CA TYR A 141 10.23 -9.66 5.85
C TYR A 141 9.14 -8.63 5.47
N HIS A 142 7.87 -9.02 5.62
CA HIS A 142 6.73 -8.18 5.32
C HIS A 142 6.44 -7.14 6.41
N ASN A 143 6.99 -7.29 7.63
CA ASN A 143 6.80 -6.32 8.71
C ASN A 143 7.53 -5.00 8.42
N THR A 144 6.93 -3.86 8.74
CA THR A 144 7.51 -2.54 8.45
C THR A 144 8.57 -2.12 9.46
N ALA A 145 9.42 -1.15 9.10
CA ALA A 145 10.34 -0.48 10.04
C ALA A 145 9.57 0.02 11.29
N PHE A 146 8.46 0.73 11.09
CA PHE A 146 7.61 1.19 12.20
C PHE A 146 7.15 0.06 13.13
N GLN A 147 6.81 -1.12 12.60
CA GLN A 147 6.36 -2.26 13.40
C GLN A 147 7.48 -2.86 14.23
N VAL A 148 8.67 -3.05 13.65
CA VAL A 148 9.81 -3.62 14.38
C VAL A 148 10.29 -2.68 15.48
N GLU A 149 10.33 -1.38 15.20
CA GLU A 149 10.66 -0.32 16.15
C GLU A 149 9.64 -0.27 17.31
N SER A 150 8.36 -0.33 16.98
CA SER A 150 7.30 -0.35 17.99
C SER A 150 7.37 -1.61 18.87
N LEU A 151 7.74 -2.76 18.29
CA LEU A 151 7.90 -4.00 19.06
C LEU A 151 9.12 -3.94 19.97
N ALA A 152 10.25 -3.42 19.49
CA ALA A 152 11.46 -3.19 20.28
C ALA A 152 11.12 -2.40 21.55
N LEU A 153 10.42 -1.28 21.37
CA LEU A 153 10.02 -0.39 22.45
C LEU A 153 9.03 -1.05 23.42
N LYS A 154 8.09 -1.86 22.90
CA LYS A 154 7.13 -2.60 23.73
C LYS A 154 7.86 -3.55 24.69
N GLU A 155 8.84 -4.30 24.18
CA GLU A 155 9.59 -5.27 24.98
C GLU A 155 10.57 -4.59 25.94
N GLU A 156 11.18 -3.48 25.52
CA GLU A 156 11.96 -2.60 26.39
C GLU A 156 11.13 -2.12 27.59
N ILE A 157 9.92 -1.62 27.37
CA ILE A 157 9.02 -1.15 28.44
C ILE A 157 8.58 -2.31 29.33
N ALA A 158 8.29 -3.47 28.76
CA ALA A 158 7.93 -4.66 29.52
C ALA A 158 9.06 -5.06 30.49
N TRP A 159 10.31 -5.03 30.01
CA TRP A 159 11.48 -5.28 30.86
C TRP A 159 11.67 -4.19 31.91
N ALA A 160 11.59 -2.91 31.52
CA ALA A 160 11.71 -1.76 32.42
C ALA A 160 10.66 -1.78 33.55
N ASN A 161 9.43 -2.20 33.24
CA ASN A 161 8.35 -2.36 34.23
C ASN A 161 8.63 -3.48 35.25
N GLY A 162 9.43 -4.49 34.88
CA GLY A 162 9.93 -5.49 35.82
C GLY A 162 11.01 -4.94 36.76
N GLN A 163 11.64 -3.81 36.41
CA GLN A 163 12.65 -3.15 37.22
C GLN A 163 11.98 -2.18 38.21
N LYS A 164 12.45 -2.18 39.47
CA LYS A 164 11.89 -1.31 40.53
C LYS A 164 12.42 0.14 40.49
N CYS A 165 13.38 0.42 39.60
CA CYS A 165 14.08 1.71 39.50
C CYS A 165 13.52 2.61 38.40
N ARG A 166 13.94 3.88 38.40
CA ARG A 166 13.64 4.83 37.33
C ARG A 166 14.50 4.47 36.11
N ALA A 167 13.85 4.19 34.99
CA ALA A 167 14.52 3.86 33.72
C ALA A 167 14.34 4.99 32.70
N LYS A 168 15.40 5.26 31.94
CA LYS A 168 15.38 6.15 30.78
C LYS A 168 15.45 5.29 29.52
N LEU A 169 14.44 5.40 28.67
CA LEU A 169 14.30 4.63 27.45
C LEU A 169 14.70 5.49 26.26
N TRP A 170 15.49 4.94 25.36
CA TRP A 170 16.08 5.64 24.23
C TRP A 170 15.69 4.96 22.93
N CYS A 171 15.07 5.73 22.04
CA CYS A 171 14.62 5.26 20.74
C CYS A 171 14.99 6.31 19.68
N ASP A 172 15.50 5.88 18.54
CA ASP A 172 15.82 6.74 17.39
C ASP A 172 14.66 6.90 16.40
N SER A 173 13.61 6.09 16.53
CA SER A 173 12.40 6.19 15.73
C SER A 173 11.47 7.33 16.18
N GLU A 174 11.73 8.54 15.66
CA GLU A 174 10.90 9.72 15.91
C GLU A 174 9.42 9.48 15.54
N SER A 175 9.18 8.66 14.50
CA SER A 175 7.83 8.29 14.05
C SER A 175 7.04 7.51 15.11
N VAL A 176 7.70 6.59 15.83
CA VAL A 176 7.09 5.80 16.90
C VAL A 176 6.81 6.69 18.11
N LEU A 177 7.80 7.49 18.54
CA LEU A 177 7.64 8.42 19.68
C LEU A 177 6.50 9.43 19.46
N LYS A 178 6.43 10.07 18.28
CA LYS A 178 5.31 10.97 17.94
C LYS A 178 3.96 10.26 17.96
N THR A 179 3.91 8.99 17.54
CA THR A 179 2.68 8.21 17.52
C THR A 179 2.25 7.81 18.94
N ILE A 180 3.19 7.54 19.85
CA ILE A 180 2.93 7.26 21.26
C ILE A 180 2.36 8.50 21.97
N ILE A 181 2.88 9.69 21.69
CA ILE A 181 2.36 10.94 22.25
C ILE A 181 0.95 11.28 21.72
N SER A 182 0.52 10.66 20.62
CA SER A 182 -0.80 10.88 20.05
C SER A 182 -1.86 9.94 20.64
N PRO A 183 -2.88 10.44 21.37
CA PRO A 183 -3.95 9.58 21.90
C PRO A 183 -4.82 8.97 20.78
N LYS A 184 -4.81 9.59 19.59
CA LYS A 184 -5.61 9.21 18.41
C LYS A 184 -5.08 7.99 17.66
N SER A 185 -3.91 7.45 18.03
CA SER A 185 -3.35 6.26 17.38
C SER A 185 -4.37 5.10 17.39
N ARG A 186 -4.41 4.33 16.31
CA ARG A 186 -5.23 3.10 16.18
C ARG A 186 -4.36 1.85 16.08
N ASN A 187 -3.03 1.98 16.21
CA ASN A 187 -2.11 0.85 16.18
C ASN A 187 -2.16 0.11 17.53
N SER A 188 -2.29 -1.23 17.51
CA SER A 188 -2.42 -2.05 18.72
C SER A 188 -1.17 -2.03 19.59
N ILE A 189 0.03 -2.16 19.00
CA ILE A 189 1.30 -2.15 19.72
C ILE A 189 1.49 -0.81 20.43
N ILE A 190 1.23 0.30 19.73
CA ILE A 190 1.28 1.64 20.33
C ILE A 190 0.29 1.77 21.48
N LYS A 191 -0.90 1.15 21.39
CA LYS A 191 -1.88 1.18 22.46
C LYS A 191 -1.41 0.41 23.69
N GLU A 192 -0.79 -0.76 23.51
CA GLU A 192 -0.17 -1.53 24.58
C GLU A 192 0.98 -0.76 25.26
N ILE A 193 1.79 -0.05 24.47
CA ILE A 193 2.82 0.87 24.98
C ILE A 193 2.18 1.98 25.80
N GLN A 194 1.18 2.68 25.24
CA GLN A 194 0.49 3.77 25.93
C GLN A 194 -0.09 3.30 27.27
N MET A 195 -0.75 2.14 27.31
CA MET A 195 -1.30 1.56 28.55
C MET A 195 -0.20 1.23 29.56
N SER A 196 0.88 0.57 29.12
CA SER A 196 2.02 0.22 29.98
C SER A 196 2.66 1.44 30.63
N LEU A 197 2.72 2.56 29.91
CA LEU A 197 3.27 3.82 30.40
C LEU A 197 2.38 4.53 31.42
N HIS A 198 1.05 4.42 31.28
CA HIS A 198 0.14 4.97 32.28
C HIS A 198 0.31 4.27 33.64
N THR A 199 0.68 2.98 33.63
CA THR A 199 0.88 2.20 34.86
C THR A 199 2.19 2.55 35.58
N ASN A 200 3.19 3.09 34.88
CA ASN A 200 4.50 3.41 35.46
C ASN A 200 5.01 4.80 35.06
N PRO A 201 4.67 5.85 35.84
CA PRO A 201 5.07 7.22 35.53
C PRO A 201 6.58 7.48 35.72
N LYS A 202 7.36 6.51 36.22
CA LYS A 202 8.81 6.63 36.41
C LYS A 202 9.59 6.46 35.11
N ILE A 203 8.96 5.93 34.06
CA ILE A 203 9.58 5.75 32.76
C ILE A 203 9.62 7.09 32.02
N VAL A 204 10.80 7.45 31.53
CA VAL A 204 11.04 8.65 30.72
C VAL A 204 11.64 8.23 29.39
N PHE A 205 11.09 8.74 28.29
CA PHE A 205 11.63 8.56 26.96
C PHE A 205 12.59 9.68 26.59
N GLY A 206 13.61 9.32 25.83
CA GLY A 206 14.39 10.25 25.05
C GLY A 206 14.48 9.79 23.61
N TRP A 207 14.47 10.76 22.70
CA TRP A 207 14.86 10.53 21.33
C TRP A 207 16.38 10.65 21.20
N VAL A 208 17.01 9.68 20.55
CA VAL A 208 18.41 9.74 20.17
C VAL A 208 18.54 9.85 18.65
N LYS A 209 19.54 10.60 18.19
CA LYS A 209 19.79 10.69 16.75
C LYS A 209 20.47 9.39 16.29
N PRO A 210 19.99 8.75 15.22
CA PRO A 210 20.61 7.52 14.72
C PRO A 210 22.02 7.78 14.19
N HIS A 211 22.89 6.78 14.32
CA HIS A 211 24.24 6.73 13.74
C HIS A 211 25.20 7.86 14.14
N ILE A 212 25.19 8.27 15.41
CA ILE A 212 26.09 9.31 15.94
C ILE A 212 27.16 8.79 16.92
N GLY A 213 27.38 7.48 17.06
CA GLY A 213 28.38 6.97 18.00
C GLY A 213 27.89 6.74 19.42
N ILE A 214 26.57 6.69 19.69
CA ILE A 214 26.07 6.38 21.04
C ILE A 214 26.20 4.87 21.26
N PRO A 215 27.06 4.40 22.21
CA PRO A 215 27.37 2.98 22.32
C PRO A 215 26.14 2.08 22.56
N GLY A 216 25.19 2.55 23.38
CA GLY A 216 23.94 1.82 23.64
C GLY A 216 23.03 1.70 22.42
N ASN A 217 22.92 2.75 21.62
CA ASN A 217 22.12 2.75 20.39
C ASN A 217 22.76 1.86 19.33
N GLU A 218 24.08 1.97 19.15
CA GLU A 218 24.82 1.13 18.19
C GLU A 218 24.76 -0.34 18.59
N ALA A 219 24.82 -0.65 19.89
CA ALA A 219 24.63 -2.01 20.38
C ALA A 219 23.23 -2.55 20.05
N ALA A 220 22.17 -1.74 20.21
CA ALA A 220 20.81 -2.13 19.86
C ALA A 220 20.64 -2.33 18.34
N ASP A 221 21.19 -1.43 17.51
CA ASP A 221 21.18 -1.53 16.03
C ASP A 221 21.86 -2.81 15.55
N GLU A 222 23.08 -3.07 16.04
CA GLU A 222 23.82 -4.27 15.69
C GLU A 222 23.13 -5.54 16.21
N LEU A 223 22.47 -5.48 17.36
CA LEU A 223 21.69 -6.58 17.88
C LEU A 223 20.41 -6.85 17.04
N ALA A 224 19.74 -5.80 16.55
CA ALA A 224 18.56 -5.92 15.70
C ALA A 224 18.87 -6.53 14.32
N LYS A 225 20.12 -6.44 13.86
CA LYS A 225 20.60 -7.06 12.61
C LYS A 225 21.00 -8.53 12.75
N LYS A 226 21.20 -9.02 13.98
CA LYS A 226 21.59 -10.42 14.24
C LYS A 226 20.41 -11.38 14.04
N GLU A 227 20.75 -12.65 13.83
CA GLU A 227 19.73 -13.71 13.85
C GLU A 227 19.29 -13.95 15.30
N GLY A 228 17.99 -14.04 15.52
CA GLY A 228 17.41 -14.24 16.85
C GLY A 228 16.17 -15.13 16.82
N PRO A 229 15.54 -15.35 17.99
CA PRO A 229 14.28 -16.08 18.09
C PRO A 229 13.21 -15.46 17.20
N LYS A 230 12.40 -16.28 16.54
CA LYS A 230 11.28 -15.79 15.74
C LYS A 230 10.21 -15.18 16.65
N SER A 231 9.73 -14.00 16.29
CA SER A 231 8.57 -13.35 16.88
C SER A 231 7.58 -13.01 15.77
N GLU A 232 6.33 -13.41 15.97
CA GLU A 232 5.28 -13.23 15.00
C GLU A 232 4.39 -12.07 15.40
N ILE A 233 4.33 -11.06 14.53
CA ILE A 233 3.33 -9.99 14.60
C ILE A 233 2.57 -9.96 13.29
N ALA A 234 1.32 -9.52 13.35
CA ALA A 234 0.46 -9.44 12.18
C ALA A 234 1.06 -8.54 11.09
N ALA A 235 0.87 -8.92 9.83
CA ALA A 235 1.39 -8.18 8.69
C ALA A 235 0.72 -6.79 8.59
N PRO A 236 1.44 -5.78 8.10
CA PRO A 236 0.86 -4.46 7.93
C PRO A 236 -0.21 -4.51 6.84
N LYS A 237 -1.26 -3.68 6.94
CA LYS A 237 -2.33 -3.62 5.92
C LYS A 237 -1.83 -3.31 4.51
N SER A 238 -0.72 -2.56 4.42
CA SER A 238 -0.05 -2.26 3.15
C SER A 238 0.48 -3.52 2.46
N TYR A 239 0.84 -4.57 3.22
CA TYR A 239 1.31 -5.83 2.65
C TYR A 239 0.23 -6.48 1.79
N VAL A 240 -1.04 -6.53 2.23
CA VAL A 240 -2.17 -7.12 1.49
C VAL A 240 -2.36 -6.51 0.11
N LYS A 241 -2.12 -5.19 -0.01
CA LYS A 241 -2.33 -4.47 -1.28
C LYS A 241 -1.46 -5.01 -2.40
N LYS A 242 -0.25 -5.47 -2.09
CA LYS A 242 0.70 -5.95 -3.10
C LYS A 242 0.25 -7.30 -3.70
N PRO A 243 -0.03 -8.38 -2.93
CA PRO A 243 -0.60 -9.61 -3.47
C PRO A 243 -1.93 -9.38 -4.20
N LEU A 244 -2.82 -8.54 -3.67
CA LEU A 244 -4.08 -8.23 -4.36
C LEU A 244 -3.85 -7.57 -5.72
N LYS A 245 -2.91 -6.62 -5.80
CA LYS A 245 -2.54 -5.99 -7.07
C LYS A 245 -1.92 -7.00 -8.03
N THR A 246 -1.00 -7.85 -7.55
CA THR A 246 -0.38 -8.90 -8.37
C THR A 246 -1.43 -9.87 -8.92
N ALA A 247 -2.31 -10.40 -8.07
CA ALA A 247 -3.39 -11.29 -8.48
C ALA A 247 -4.35 -10.58 -9.44
N SER A 248 -4.69 -9.31 -9.20
CA SER A 248 -5.53 -8.52 -10.11
C SER A 248 -4.91 -8.37 -11.49
N LEU A 249 -3.59 -8.11 -11.56
CA LEU A 249 -2.87 -8.01 -12.82
C LEU A 249 -2.78 -9.38 -13.52
N GLN A 250 -2.64 -10.48 -12.77
CA GLN A 250 -2.64 -11.82 -13.34
C GLN A 250 -4.00 -12.18 -13.94
N THR A 251 -5.09 -11.97 -13.21
CA THR A 251 -6.44 -12.17 -13.75
C THR A 251 -6.70 -11.30 -14.97
N TRP A 252 -6.28 -10.03 -14.94
CA TRP A 252 -6.42 -9.15 -16.09
C TRP A 252 -5.59 -9.62 -17.29
N GLN A 253 -4.37 -10.12 -17.05
CA GLN A 253 -3.54 -10.70 -18.11
C GLN A 253 -4.19 -11.95 -18.71
N THR A 254 -4.75 -12.85 -17.89
CA THR A 254 -5.48 -14.02 -18.36
C THR A 254 -6.69 -13.61 -19.22
N ASP A 255 -7.51 -12.68 -18.73
CA ASP A 255 -8.66 -12.14 -19.49
C ASP A 255 -8.20 -11.52 -20.83
N TRP A 256 -7.03 -10.88 -20.85
CA TRP A 256 -6.46 -10.25 -22.04
C TRP A 256 -5.94 -11.27 -23.06
N ASP A 257 -5.29 -12.33 -22.59
CA ASP A 257 -4.73 -13.40 -23.43
C ASP A 257 -5.83 -14.31 -24.01
N GLU A 258 -6.87 -14.59 -23.23
CA GLU A 258 -8.00 -15.45 -23.65
C GLU A 258 -9.02 -14.71 -24.52
N GLY A 259 -9.09 -13.37 -24.43
CA GLY A 259 -10.07 -12.56 -25.14
C GLY A 259 -10.00 -12.70 -26.68
N GLU A 260 -11.07 -13.21 -27.30
CA GLU A 260 -11.12 -13.42 -28.77
C GLU A 260 -11.10 -12.13 -29.61
N THR A 261 -11.34 -10.99 -28.99
CA THR A 261 -11.49 -9.70 -29.68
C THR A 261 -10.33 -8.77 -29.41
N LEU A 262 -10.14 -7.76 -30.26
CA LEU A 262 -9.05 -6.78 -30.13
C LEU A 262 -7.64 -7.39 -30.26
N ARG A 263 -7.51 -8.53 -30.95
CA ARG A 263 -6.23 -9.23 -31.17
C ARG A 263 -5.13 -8.35 -31.80
N LEU A 264 -5.48 -7.36 -32.62
CA LEU A 264 -4.50 -6.41 -33.15
C LEU A 264 -3.87 -5.53 -32.06
N ILE A 265 -4.66 -5.11 -31.07
CA ILE A 265 -4.19 -4.33 -29.92
C ILE A 265 -3.40 -5.24 -28.99
N HIS A 266 -3.86 -6.48 -28.77
CA HIS A 266 -3.10 -7.50 -28.02
C HIS A 266 -1.73 -7.76 -28.62
N ASN A 267 -1.63 -7.96 -29.94
CA ASN A 267 -0.34 -8.15 -30.61
C ASN A 267 0.62 -6.96 -30.42
N SER A 268 0.10 -5.76 -30.21
CA SER A 268 0.89 -4.54 -30.02
C SER A 268 1.21 -4.27 -28.54
N ILE A 269 0.29 -4.62 -27.63
CA ILE A 269 0.41 -4.51 -26.18
C ILE A 269 0.05 -5.87 -25.57
N PRO A 270 0.96 -6.87 -25.64
CA PRO A 270 0.65 -8.23 -25.19
C PRO A 270 0.60 -8.35 -23.67
N LYS A 271 1.24 -7.43 -22.94
CA LYS A 271 1.26 -7.41 -21.48
C LYS A 271 0.44 -6.25 -20.94
N VAL A 272 -0.52 -6.55 -20.09
CA VAL A 272 -1.26 -5.53 -19.35
C VAL A 272 -0.34 -4.88 -18.31
N SER A 273 -0.57 -3.60 -18.03
CA SER A 273 0.16 -2.88 -16.99
C SER A 273 -0.72 -1.82 -16.36
N ASP A 274 -0.33 -1.31 -15.20
CA ASP A 274 -0.98 -0.16 -14.57
C ASP A 274 -0.37 1.19 -15.00
N ILE A 275 0.32 1.20 -16.14
CA ILE A 275 0.99 2.35 -16.73
C ILE A 275 0.33 2.67 -18.07
N LEU A 276 0.10 3.95 -18.32
CA LEU A 276 -0.41 4.46 -19.59
C LEU A 276 0.57 4.12 -20.73
N SER A 277 0.05 3.56 -21.81
CA SER A 277 0.78 3.33 -23.04
C SER A 277 1.26 4.65 -23.66
N SER A 278 2.42 4.63 -24.33
CA SER A 278 2.97 5.79 -25.04
C SER A 278 2.21 6.16 -26.33
N TRP A 279 1.05 5.55 -26.57
CA TRP A 279 0.26 5.77 -27.78
C TRP A 279 -0.32 7.18 -27.80
N THR A 280 -0.20 7.86 -28.94
CA THR A 280 -0.85 9.15 -29.12
C THR A 280 -2.36 8.98 -29.26
N ARG A 281 -3.11 10.07 -29.05
CA ARG A 281 -4.56 10.08 -29.23
C ARG A 281 -4.98 9.54 -30.59
N GLU A 282 -4.27 9.89 -31.66
CA GLU A 282 -4.57 9.47 -33.03
C GLU A 282 -4.41 7.96 -33.19
N VAL A 283 -3.35 7.38 -32.60
CA VAL A 283 -3.10 5.93 -32.60
C VAL A 283 -4.20 5.20 -31.83
N ILE A 284 -4.60 5.71 -30.66
CA ILE A 284 -5.68 5.14 -29.86
C ILE A 284 -7.00 5.20 -30.64
N GLN A 285 -7.31 6.34 -31.25
CA GLN A 285 -8.51 6.54 -32.06
C GLN A 285 -8.56 5.56 -33.24
N PHE A 286 -7.45 5.44 -33.97
CA PHE A 286 -7.32 4.51 -35.09
C PHE A 286 -7.48 3.05 -34.63
N ALA A 287 -6.72 2.62 -33.62
CA ALA A 287 -6.70 1.24 -33.14
C ALA A 287 -8.05 0.78 -32.56
N THR A 288 -8.76 1.68 -31.89
CA THR A 288 -10.08 1.38 -31.30
C THR A 288 -11.25 1.63 -32.25
N GLY A 289 -10.99 2.20 -33.42
CA GLY A 289 -11.99 2.68 -34.37
C GLY A 289 -12.84 3.84 -33.83
N HIS A 290 -12.41 4.50 -32.74
CA HIS A 290 -13.07 5.67 -32.17
C HIS A 290 -12.51 6.93 -32.83
N GLY A 291 -13.28 7.61 -33.67
CA GLY A 291 -12.78 8.83 -34.32
C GLY A 291 -13.69 9.31 -35.43
N PRO A 292 -13.26 10.29 -36.24
CA PRO A 292 -14.03 10.80 -37.38
C PRO A 292 -14.05 9.80 -38.56
N PHE A 293 -14.16 8.50 -38.28
CA PHE A 293 -14.24 7.44 -39.27
C PHE A 293 -15.70 7.25 -39.70
N PRO A 294 -16.00 7.11 -41.00
CA PRO A 294 -17.37 6.93 -41.49
C PRO A 294 -18.11 5.75 -40.83
N CYS A 295 -17.41 4.66 -40.53
CA CYS A 295 -17.95 3.51 -39.82
C CYS A 295 -18.37 3.84 -38.37
N PHE A 296 -17.59 4.66 -37.67
CA PHE A 296 -17.89 5.12 -36.31
C PHE A 296 -19.02 6.15 -36.31
N LEU A 297 -18.98 7.15 -37.20
CA LEU A 297 -19.98 8.22 -37.28
C LEU A 297 -21.34 7.71 -37.73
N LYS A 298 -21.40 6.75 -38.67
CA LYS A 298 -22.65 6.09 -39.08
C LYS A 298 -23.35 5.42 -37.89
N ARG A 299 -22.58 4.87 -36.95
CA ARG A 299 -23.10 4.17 -35.77
C ARG A 299 -23.91 5.07 -34.82
N PHE A 300 -23.64 6.38 -34.85
CA PHE A 300 -24.36 7.40 -34.09
C PHE A 300 -25.35 8.19 -34.95
N ASN A 301 -25.67 7.71 -36.17
CA ASN A 301 -26.49 8.42 -37.15
C ASN A 301 -26.00 9.83 -37.49
N LEU A 302 -24.68 10.06 -37.41
CA LEU A 302 -24.05 11.35 -37.76
C LEU A 302 -23.56 11.36 -39.22
N TYR A 303 -23.65 10.23 -39.93
CA TYR A 303 -23.19 10.09 -41.30
C TYR A 303 -23.95 8.97 -42.02
N HIS A 304 -24.23 9.12 -43.31
CA HIS A 304 -25.15 8.21 -44.03
C HIS A 304 -24.46 7.04 -44.76
N THR A 305 -23.14 7.11 -44.99
CA THR A 305 -22.41 6.14 -45.83
C THR A 305 -21.21 5.54 -45.09
N ILE A 306 -20.94 4.23 -45.24
CA ILE A 306 -19.77 3.56 -44.61
C ILE A 306 -18.49 3.74 -45.45
N VAL A 307 -18.66 4.06 -46.73
CA VAL A 307 -17.60 4.24 -47.70
C VAL A 307 -16.98 5.62 -47.50
N ALA A 308 -15.71 5.65 -47.11
CA ALA A 308 -14.92 6.87 -47.19
C ALA A 308 -14.76 7.26 -48.68
N PRO A 309 -14.82 8.55 -49.05
CA PRO A 309 -14.41 8.97 -50.38
C PRO A 309 -13.00 8.42 -50.63
N VAL A 310 -12.83 7.73 -51.76
CA VAL A 310 -11.57 7.07 -52.15
C VAL A 310 -10.41 8.05 -51.93
N GLY A 311 -9.45 7.67 -51.08
CA GLY A 311 -8.19 8.40 -50.91
C GLY A 311 -7.77 8.83 -49.50
N LYS A 312 -8.57 8.66 -48.43
CA LYS A 312 -8.14 9.13 -47.07
C LYS A 312 -8.22 8.13 -45.89
N CYS A 313 -8.95 7.02 -45.97
CA CYS A 313 -8.96 6.00 -44.89
C CYS A 313 -8.41 4.62 -45.31
N ALA A 314 -8.40 4.29 -46.60
CA ALA A 314 -7.90 2.99 -47.06
C ALA A 314 -6.37 2.89 -47.00
N THR A 315 -5.66 4.01 -47.15
CA THR A 315 -4.20 4.00 -47.36
C THR A 315 -3.40 3.67 -46.08
N LEU A 316 -3.93 3.95 -44.88
CA LEU A 316 -3.23 3.65 -43.62
C LEU A 316 -3.53 2.25 -43.05
N CYS A 317 -4.67 1.65 -43.39
CA CYS A 317 -4.93 0.24 -43.08
C CYS A 317 -3.97 -0.69 -43.83
N THR A 318 -3.54 -0.30 -45.03
CA THR A 318 -2.59 -1.08 -45.85
C THR A 318 -1.13 -0.84 -45.45
N LEU A 319 -0.78 0.36 -44.95
CA LEU A 319 0.61 0.72 -44.64
C LEU A 319 1.23 -0.04 -43.45
N LEU A 320 0.43 -0.58 -42.52
CA LEU A 320 0.91 -1.50 -41.48
C LEU A 320 0.83 -2.98 -41.88
N LEU A 321 0.08 -3.32 -42.93
CA LEU A 321 0.03 -4.68 -43.50
C LEU A 321 1.21 -4.95 -44.45
N SER A 322 2.02 -3.95 -44.81
CA SER A 322 3.18 -4.12 -45.69
C SER A 322 4.55 -3.87 -45.01
N THR A 323 4.60 -3.72 -43.69
CA THR A 323 5.85 -3.72 -42.93
C THR A 323 5.84 -4.81 -41.87
N ARG A 324 5.77 -6.06 -42.32
CA ARG A 324 6.57 -7.20 -41.87
C ARG A 324 6.40 -8.35 -42.86
#